data_AF-V5TRP2-F1
#
_entry.id   AF-V5TRP2-F1
#
_cell.length_a   1.000
_cell.length_b   1.000
_cell.length_c   1.000
_cell.angle_alpha   90.00
_cell.angle_beta   90.00
_cell.angle_gamma   90.00
#
_symmetry.space_group_name_H-M   'P 1'
#
loop_
_entity.id
_entity.type
_entity.pdbx_description
1 polymer ?
#
loop_
_entity_poly.entity_id
_entity_poly.type
_entity_poly.pdbx_seq_one_letter_code
_entity_poly.pdbx_strand_id
1 'polypeptide(L)'
;MGHVYYHHPVDKQFSLNFVNPDAENIVSQIVDYDGDVAVKVVEYELETEFYGVYTSRVGGGAVSEIELDLSDALADMTEDNGTIVARLLEIYRALLSQNEEEEGTPVEAYKNIDIEDLPDVFDETSWEGTATDVAGRLASNLILKHALPNANHRTAVALLQFYLRRINSDFSMPETKTEIEPDTYDWREWVNEYINESKRLLTVRRKNVLFKHLREFGATTLERKHEVMIDLSEYELDMYPHEAKVFYAEKHQDLWIEFVEKAVERAGFPELTDTTGISKAEFAEKIRRLD
;
A
#
# COMPACT_ATOMS: atom_id res chain seq x y z
N MET A 1 -4.22 16.52 24.23
CA MET A 1 -4.55 15.88 22.94
C MET A 1 -4.11 14.44 23.07
N GLY A 2 -5.03 13.47 22.94
CA GLY A 2 -4.71 12.06 23.22
C GLY A 2 -3.90 11.45 22.08
N HIS A 3 -2.72 10.94 22.40
CA HIS A 3 -1.78 10.39 21.42
C HIS A 3 -1.44 8.95 21.74
N VAL A 4 -1.51 8.10 20.72
CA VAL A 4 -1.25 6.66 20.80
C VAL A 4 -0.40 6.22 19.62
N TYR A 5 0.29 5.10 19.77
CA TYR A 5 1.14 4.56 18.72
C TYR A 5 0.49 3.35 18.04
N TYR A 6 0.39 3.35 16.70
CA TYR A 6 0.03 2.15 15.95
C TYR A 6 1.19 1.16 15.88
N HIS A 7 2.43 1.65 15.72
CA HIS A 7 3.63 0.82 15.84
C HIS A 7 4.32 1.15 17.16
N HIS A 8 4.71 0.14 17.92
CA HIS A 8 5.27 0.31 19.28
C HIS A 8 6.39 1.38 19.28
N PRO A 9 6.39 2.32 20.25
CA PRO A 9 7.22 3.53 20.19
C PRO A 9 8.72 3.24 20.12
N VAL A 10 9.17 2.16 20.75
CA VAL A 10 10.59 1.74 20.79
C VAL A 10 10.92 0.67 19.75
N ASP A 11 9.94 -0.12 19.32
CA ASP A 11 10.18 -1.30 18.48
C ASP A 11 9.14 -1.36 17.36
N LYS A 12 9.46 -0.66 16.27
CA LYS A 12 8.52 -0.44 15.17
C LYS A 12 8.21 -1.70 14.36
N GLN A 13 8.74 -2.89 14.72
CA GLN A 13 8.30 -4.18 14.18
C GLN A 13 6.96 -4.63 14.77
N PHE A 14 6.61 -4.15 15.97
CA PHE A 14 5.36 -4.48 16.64
C PHE A 14 4.26 -3.50 16.24
N SER A 15 3.06 -4.03 15.95
CA SER A 15 1.89 -3.21 15.63
C SER A 15 0.74 -3.47 16.60
N LEU A 16 -0.05 -2.44 16.87
CA LEU A 16 -1.18 -2.48 17.79
C LEU A 16 -2.24 -3.45 17.26
N ASN A 17 -2.55 -4.46 18.08
CA ASN A 17 -3.50 -5.51 17.75
C ASN A 17 -4.82 -5.33 18.49
N PHE A 18 -4.75 -5.04 19.79
CA PHE A 18 -5.89 -5.03 20.70
C PHE A 18 -5.74 -3.94 21.77
N VAL A 19 -6.86 -3.41 22.27
CA VAL A 19 -6.91 -2.44 23.37
C VAL A 19 -8.03 -2.78 24.33
N ASN A 20 -7.79 -2.61 25.63
CA ASN A 20 -8.82 -2.78 26.65
C ASN A 20 -8.47 -2.04 27.95
N PRO A 21 -9.44 -1.43 28.66
CA PRO A 21 -9.22 -0.88 30.00
C PRO A 21 -9.05 -1.96 31.08
N ASP A 22 -9.55 -3.17 30.86
CA ASP A 22 -9.50 -4.26 31.85
C ASP A 22 -8.28 -5.16 31.61
N ALA A 23 -7.40 -5.22 32.60
CA ALA A 23 -6.20 -6.05 32.58
C ALA A 23 -6.50 -7.56 32.46
N GLU A 24 -7.64 -8.05 32.97
CA GLU A 24 -8.02 -9.46 32.82
C GLU A 24 -8.30 -9.82 31.35
N ASN A 25 -8.97 -8.92 30.62
CA ASN A 25 -9.21 -9.09 29.18
C ASN A 25 -7.90 -9.06 28.38
N ILE A 26 -6.93 -8.26 28.82
CA ILE A 26 -5.58 -8.23 28.22
C ILE A 26 -4.89 -9.58 28.41
N VAL A 27 -4.88 -10.11 29.64
CA VAL A 27 -4.27 -11.41 29.92
C VAL A 27 -4.93 -12.53 29.12
N SER A 28 -6.27 -12.55 29.06
CA SER A 28 -7.00 -13.52 28.23
C SER A 28 -6.58 -13.43 26.76
N GLN A 29 -6.55 -12.22 26.19
CA GLN A 29 -6.16 -12.02 24.80
C GLN A 29 -4.71 -12.47 24.53
N ILE A 30 -3.80 -12.31 25.49
CA ILE A 30 -2.40 -12.70 25.33
C ILE A 30 -2.25 -14.23 25.33
N VAL A 31 -3.00 -14.92 26.19
CA VAL A 31 -2.99 -16.40 26.27
C VAL A 31 -3.55 -17.04 24.99
N ASP A 32 -4.45 -16.33 24.29
CA ASP A 32 -5.05 -16.80 23.05
C ASP A 32 -4.14 -16.64 21.81
N TYR A 33 -2.99 -15.96 21.92
CA TYR A 33 -2.05 -15.88 20.80
C TYR A 33 -1.23 -17.17 20.64
N ASP A 34 -0.94 -17.51 19.38
CA ASP A 34 -0.03 -18.59 19.03
C ASP A 34 1.40 -18.33 19.55
N GLY A 35 2.15 -19.40 19.83
CA GLY A 35 3.48 -19.33 20.45
C GLY A 35 4.58 -18.67 19.60
N ASP A 36 4.33 -18.42 18.32
CA ASP A 36 5.20 -17.71 17.38
C ASP A 36 4.92 -16.18 17.33
N VAL A 37 3.92 -15.70 18.08
CA VAL A 37 3.58 -14.29 18.19
C VAL A 37 4.31 -13.66 19.38
N ALA A 38 5.22 -12.74 19.11
CA ALA A 38 5.82 -11.92 20.14
C ALA A 38 4.83 -10.82 20.57
N VAL A 39 4.73 -10.57 21.88
CA VAL A 39 3.77 -9.63 22.46
C VAL A 39 4.46 -8.57 23.32
N LYS A 40 4.00 -7.32 23.22
CA LYS A 40 4.35 -6.20 24.10
C LYS A 40 3.08 -5.49 24.56
N VAL A 41 3.05 -5.02 25.79
CA VAL A 41 1.92 -4.25 26.35
C VAL A 41 2.40 -2.86 26.71
N VAL A 42 1.60 -1.86 26.36
CA VAL A 42 1.83 -0.46 26.73
C VAL A 42 0.57 0.07 27.40
N GLU A 43 0.73 0.76 28.52
CA GLU A 43 -0.34 1.43 29.24
C GLU A 43 -0.49 2.87 28.75
N TYR A 44 -1.72 3.34 28.66
CA TYR A 44 -2.09 4.68 28.25
C TYR A 44 -3.01 5.32 29.27
N GLU A 45 -2.58 6.44 29.83
CA GLU A 45 -3.36 7.29 30.73
C GLU A 45 -3.97 8.46 29.92
N LEU A 46 -5.08 8.19 29.21
CA LEU A 46 -5.84 9.22 28.49
C LEU A 46 -7.12 9.58 29.28
N GLU A 47 -8.23 9.87 28.60
CA GLU A 47 -9.51 10.11 29.28
C GLU A 47 -10.01 8.85 30.00
N THR A 48 -9.76 7.69 29.38
CA THR A 48 -9.87 6.38 30.01
C THR A 48 -8.48 5.76 30.08
N GLU A 49 -8.11 5.19 31.22
CA GLU A 49 -6.90 4.36 31.32
C GLU A 49 -7.13 3.05 30.56
N PHE A 50 -6.19 2.68 29.69
CA PHE A 50 -6.26 1.40 28.97
C PHE A 50 -4.90 0.84 28.59
N TYR A 51 -4.89 -0.44 28.26
CA TYR A 51 -3.70 -1.14 27.81
C TYR A 51 -3.82 -1.44 26.31
N GLY A 52 -2.75 -1.17 25.57
CA GLY A 52 -2.56 -1.57 24.18
C GLY A 52 -1.66 -2.78 24.06
N VAL A 53 -2.14 -3.83 23.40
CA VAL A 53 -1.39 -5.04 23.08
C VAL A 53 -0.82 -4.94 21.68
N TYR A 54 0.50 -5.00 21.59
CA TYR A 54 1.26 -4.95 20.35
C TYR A 54 1.81 -6.32 20.01
N THR A 55 1.69 -6.73 18.76
CA THR A 55 2.12 -8.04 18.28
C THR A 55 3.10 -7.93 17.11
N SER A 56 4.04 -8.87 17.04
CA SER A 56 4.90 -9.11 15.87
C SER A 56 4.99 -10.62 15.62
N ARG A 57 4.96 -11.04 14.35
CA ARG A 57 5.27 -12.42 13.96
C ARG A 57 6.74 -12.48 13.56
N VAL A 58 7.48 -13.41 14.15
CA VAL A 58 8.91 -13.58 13.87
C VAL A 58 9.05 -14.35 12.55
N GLY A 59 9.38 -13.67 11.45
CA GLY A 59 9.65 -14.31 10.17
C GLY A 59 9.94 -13.33 9.06
N GLY A 60 11.22 -13.14 8.73
CA GLY A 60 11.66 -12.41 7.55
C GLY A 60 13.08 -12.83 7.17
N GLY A 61 13.28 -13.24 5.92
CA GLY A 61 14.57 -13.51 5.29
C GLY A 61 14.87 -12.46 4.21
N ALA A 62 16.04 -12.53 3.58
CA ALA A 62 16.36 -11.62 2.47
C ALA A 62 15.49 -11.93 1.23
N VAL A 63 15.02 -10.90 0.49
CA VAL A 63 14.23 -11.11 -0.75
C VAL A 63 15.01 -11.91 -1.78
N SER A 64 16.33 -11.75 -1.81
CA SER A 64 17.24 -12.46 -2.72
C SER A 64 17.22 -13.98 -2.58
N GLU A 65 16.66 -14.51 -1.49
CA GLU A 65 16.53 -15.94 -1.23
C GLU A 65 15.16 -16.51 -1.64
N ILE A 66 14.22 -15.66 -2.11
CA ILE A 66 12.90 -16.13 -2.58
C ILE A 66 13.08 -16.75 -3.98
N GLU A 67 13.20 -18.08 -4.04
CA GLU A 67 13.02 -18.84 -5.28
C GLU A 67 11.55 -18.76 -5.72
N LEU A 68 11.30 -17.93 -6.73
CA LEU A 68 10.00 -17.82 -7.37
C LEU A 68 9.89 -18.88 -8.46
N ASP A 69 9.29 -20.03 -8.15
CA ASP A 69 8.82 -20.94 -9.20
C ASP A 69 7.56 -20.34 -9.82
N LEU A 70 7.77 -19.50 -10.82
CA LEU A 70 6.71 -18.78 -11.53
C LEU A 70 5.98 -19.67 -12.53
N SER A 71 6.55 -20.83 -12.88
CA SER A 71 6.11 -21.59 -14.05
C SER A 71 4.73 -22.22 -13.86
N ASP A 72 4.53 -22.89 -12.73
CA ASP A 72 3.24 -23.51 -12.38
C ASP A 72 2.18 -22.46 -12.05
N ALA A 73 2.53 -21.42 -11.28
CA ALA A 73 1.59 -20.37 -10.88
C ALA A 73 1.09 -19.53 -12.07
N LEU A 74 1.93 -19.26 -13.07
CA LEU A 74 1.51 -18.55 -14.29
C LEU A 74 0.67 -19.45 -15.21
N ALA A 75 0.85 -20.78 -15.18
CA ALA A 75 0.12 -21.70 -16.04
C ALA A 75 -1.38 -21.77 -15.72
N ASP A 76 -1.75 -21.55 -14.46
CA ASP A 76 -3.14 -21.54 -14.00
C ASP A 76 -3.87 -20.21 -14.28
N MET A 77 -3.15 -19.18 -14.76
CA MET A 77 -3.71 -17.87 -15.08
C MET A 77 -4.29 -17.83 -16.50
N THR A 78 -5.27 -16.94 -16.72
CA THR A 78 -5.64 -16.57 -18.09
C THR A 78 -4.44 -15.98 -18.82
N GLU A 79 -4.37 -16.14 -20.14
CA GLU A 79 -3.23 -15.68 -20.95
C GLU A 79 -2.91 -14.19 -20.73
N ASP A 80 -3.94 -13.35 -20.63
CA ASP A 80 -3.78 -11.92 -20.36
C ASP A 80 -3.29 -11.65 -18.93
N ASN A 81 -3.81 -12.36 -17.91
CA ASN A 81 -3.28 -12.24 -16.55
C ASN A 81 -1.83 -12.70 -16.47
N GLY A 82 -1.49 -13.87 -17.03
CA GLY A 82 -0.14 -14.39 -17.01
C GLY A 82 0.86 -13.42 -17.65
N THR A 83 0.48 -12.82 -18.78
CA THR A 83 1.27 -11.79 -19.46
C THR A 83 1.52 -10.56 -18.57
N ILE A 84 0.46 -10.02 -17.97
CA ILE A 84 0.57 -8.80 -17.14
C ILE A 84 1.31 -9.09 -15.83
N VAL A 85 1.04 -10.23 -15.17
CA VAL A 85 1.72 -10.66 -13.94
C VAL A 85 3.22 -10.87 -14.18
N ALA A 86 3.60 -11.57 -15.26
CA ALA A 86 5.01 -11.77 -15.61
C ALA A 86 5.72 -10.42 -15.73
N ARG A 87 5.10 -9.46 -16.44
CA ARG A 87 5.66 -8.11 -16.61
C ARG A 87 5.72 -7.33 -15.30
N LEU A 88 4.71 -7.45 -14.43
CA LEU A 88 4.71 -6.84 -13.11
C LEU A 88 5.88 -7.35 -12.25
N LEU A 89 6.15 -8.65 -12.30
CA LEU A 89 7.26 -9.27 -11.55
C LEU A 89 8.63 -8.84 -12.09
N GLU A 90 8.77 -8.64 -13.41
CA GLU A 90 9.96 -8.04 -14.00
C GLU A 90 10.17 -6.60 -13.52
N ILE A 91 9.12 -5.78 -13.52
CA ILE A 91 9.15 -4.40 -13.00
C ILE A 91 9.58 -4.42 -11.52
N TYR A 92 8.98 -5.29 -10.71
CA TYR A 92 9.31 -5.45 -9.30
C TYR A 92 10.79 -5.81 -9.09
N ARG A 93 11.29 -6.83 -9.81
CA ARG A 93 12.70 -7.26 -9.73
C ARG A 93 13.66 -6.13 -10.12
N ALA A 94 13.37 -5.41 -11.21
CA ALA A 94 14.20 -4.28 -11.64
C ALA A 94 14.27 -3.18 -10.58
N LEU A 95 13.15 -2.87 -9.91
CA LEU A 95 13.11 -1.90 -8.81
C LEU A 95 13.94 -2.35 -7.60
N LEU A 96 13.95 -3.65 -7.29
CA LEU A 96 14.78 -4.18 -6.19
C LEU A 96 16.27 -4.05 -6.50
N SER A 97 16.68 -4.44 -7.70
CA SER A 97 18.07 -4.31 -8.13
C SER A 97 18.53 -2.86 -8.12
N GLN A 98 17.71 -1.93 -8.61
CA GLN A 98 18.02 -0.50 -8.56
C GLN A 98 18.15 0.00 -7.11
N ASN A 99 17.28 -0.42 -6.19
CA ASN A 99 17.39 -0.01 -4.79
C ASN A 99 18.66 -0.55 -4.13
N GLU A 100 19.04 -1.79 -4.42
CA GLU A 100 20.28 -2.37 -3.88
C GLU A 100 21.51 -1.64 -4.42
N GLU A 101 21.52 -1.27 -5.70
CA GLU A 101 22.56 -0.44 -6.30
C GLU A 101 22.63 0.97 -5.67
N GLU A 102 21.48 1.58 -5.39
CA GLU A 102 21.40 2.95 -4.83
C GLU A 102 21.67 3.01 -3.32
N GLU A 103 21.16 2.05 -2.53
CA GLU A 103 21.22 2.05 -1.06
C GLU A 103 22.33 1.13 -0.51
N GLY A 104 22.99 0.33 -1.35
CA GLY A 104 24.10 -0.54 -0.97
C GLY A 104 23.72 -1.70 -0.04
N THR A 105 22.41 -1.92 0.17
CA THR A 105 21.86 -2.99 1.01
C THR A 105 20.66 -3.63 0.32
N PRO A 106 20.52 -4.97 0.36
CA PRO A 106 19.36 -5.65 -0.19
C PRO A 106 18.07 -5.23 0.53
N VAL A 107 16.98 -5.07 -0.23
CA VAL A 107 15.66 -4.87 0.38
C VAL A 107 15.23 -6.15 1.10
N GLU A 108 14.80 -6.05 2.35
CA GLU A 108 14.34 -7.20 3.14
C GLU A 108 12.89 -7.61 2.80
N ALA A 109 12.61 -8.92 2.78
CA ALA A 109 11.29 -9.47 2.57
C ALA A 109 10.65 -9.77 3.92
N TYR A 110 9.45 -9.22 4.17
CA TYR A 110 8.70 -9.61 5.37
C TYR A 110 7.72 -10.78 5.11
N LYS A 111 7.62 -11.26 3.86
CA LYS A 111 6.81 -12.43 3.45
C LYS A 111 7.26 -12.97 2.08
N ASN A 112 6.63 -14.04 1.59
CA ASN A 112 6.76 -14.48 0.19
C ASN A 112 5.84 -13.66 -0.73
N ILE A 113 6.07 -13.72 -2.05
CA ILE A 113 5.11 -13.17 -3.02
C ILE A 113 3.87 -14.06 -3.04
N ASP A 114 2.69 -13.48 -2.84
CA ASP A 114 1.41 -14.19 -3.00
C ASP A 114 1.06 -14.19 -4.51
N ILE A 115 1.73 -15.02 -5.31
CA ILE A 115 1.61 -15.01 -6.78
C ILE A 115 0.18 -15.34 -7.22
N GLU A 116 -0.47 -16.28 -6.53
CA GLU A 116 -1.85 -16.70 -6.80
C GLU A 116 -2.86 -15.56 -6.62
N ASP A 117 -2.51 -14.56 -5.83
CA ASP A 117 -3.32 -13.39 -5.51
C ASP A 117 -3.12 -12.24 -6.52
N LEU A 118 -2.08 -12.28 -7.36
CA LEU A 118 -1.79 -11.22 -8.33
C LEU A 118 -2.82 -11.08 -9.47
N PRO A 119 -3.40 -12.16 -10.03
CA PRO A 119 -4.47 -12.07 -11.02
C PRO A 119 -5.65 -11.21 -10.58
N ASP A 120 -6.04 -11.31 -9.31
CA ASP A 120 -7.17 -10.57 -8.74
C ASP A 120 -6.97 -9.05 -8.86
N VAL A 121 -5.72 -8.57 -8.80
CA VAL A 121 -5.42 -7.13 -9.01
C VAL A 121 -5.99 -6.66 -10.35
N PHE A 122 -5.88 -7.48 -11.39
CA PHE A 122 -6.31 -7.13 -12.74
C PHE A 122 -7.77 -7.47 -13.01
N ASP A 123 -8.28 -8.53 -12.38
CA ASP A 123 -9.68 -8.97 -12.49
C ASP A 123 -10.65 -8.07 -11.72
N GLU A 124 -10.23 -7.53 -10.58
CA GLU A 124 -10.99 -6.57 -9.78
C GLU A 124 -10.84 -5.12 -10.29
N THR A 125 -9.95 -4.88 -11.25
CA THR A 125 -9.79 -3.55 -11.86
C THR A 125 -10.90 -3.28 -12.87
N SER A 126 -11.62 -2.16 -12.68
CA SER A 126 -12.47 -1.61 -13.74
C SER A 126 -11.61 -0.94 -14.80
N TRP A 127 -11.59 -1.52 -16.01
CA TRP A 127 -10.85 -1.04 -17.18
C TRP A 127 -11.61 0.01 -18.02
N GLU A 128 -12.76 0.49 -17.52
CA GLU A 128 -13.57 1.51 -18.16
C GLU A 128 -13.13 2.93 -17.77
N GLY A 129 -13.40 3.92 -18.60
CA GLY A 129 -13.08 5.34 -18.30
C GLY A 129 -11.82 5.84 -18.98
N THR A 130 -11.16 6.81 -18.38
CA THR A 130 -9.99 7.48 -18.94
C THR A 130 -8.70 6.71 -18.66
N ALA A 131 -7.60 7.10 -19.30
CA ALA A 131 -6.29 6.48 -19.08
C ALA A 131 -5.84 6.67 -17.62
N THR A 132 -6.14 7.82 -17.01
CA THR A 132 -5.82 8.12 -15.62
C THR A 132 -6.71 7.34 -14.65
N ASP A 133 -7.99 7.14 -14.97
CA ASP A 133 -8.90 6.28 -14.21
C ASP A 133 -8.35 4.86 -14.06
N VAL A 134 -8.03 4.22 -15.18
CA VAL A 134 -7.56 2.82 -15.20
C VAL A 134 -6.19 2.70 -14.53
N ALA A 135 -5.28 3.63 -14.81
CA ALA A 135 -3.96 3.67 -14.18
C ALA A 135 -4.02 3.83 -12.65
N GLY A 136 -4.88 4.72 -12.15
CA GLY A 136 -5.11 4.92 -10.72
C GLY A 136 -5.71 3.69 -10.04
N ARG A 137 -6.67 3.02 -10.71
CA ARG A 137 -7.26 1.76 -10.22
C ARG A 137 -6.27 0.62 -10.15
N LEU A 138 -5.43 0.45 -11.18
CA LEU A 138 -4.36 -0.55 -11.17
C LEU A 138 -3.40 -0.33 -9.99
N ALA A 139 -2.99 0.92 -9.75
CA ALA A 139 -2.12 1.25 -8.63
C ALA A 139 -2.79 0.98 -7.29
N SER A 140 -4.06 1.41 -7.14
CA SER A 140 -4.85 1.20 -5.93
C SER A 140 -5.01 -0.29 -5.60
N ASN A 141 -5.44 -1.09 -6.58
CA ASN A 141 -5.71 -2.51 -6.41
C ASN A 141 -4.44 -3.30 -6.09
N LEU A 142 -3.31 -2.99 -6.74
CA LEU A 142 -2.03 -3.63 -6.41
C LEU A 142 -1.63 -3.37 -4.95
N ILE A 143 -1.78 -2.13 -4.49
CA ILE A 143 -1.45 -1.73 -3.12
C ILE A 143 -2.41 -2.34 -2.10
N LEU A 144 -3.72 -2.40 -2.41
CA LEU A 144 -4.74 -2.97 -1.54
C LEU A 144 -4.60 -4.48 -1.39
N LYS A 145 -4.33 -5.19 -2.50
CA LYS A 145 -4.08 -6.63 -2.50
C LYS A 145 -2.78 -6.96 -1.76
N HIS A 146 -1.77 -6.08 -1.87
CA HIS A 146 -0.53 -6.15 -1.11
C HIS A 146 0.20 -7.50 -1.29
N ALA A 147 0.13 -8.09 -2.49
CA ALA A 147 0.68 -9.41 -2.80
C ALA A 147 2.22 -9.44 -2.82
N LEU A 148 2.88 -8.28 -2.95
CA LEU A 148 4.34 -8.18 -2.95
C LEU A 148 4.89 -8.06 -1.51
N PRO A 149 6.07 -8.64 -1.23
CA PRO A 149 6.64 -8.71 0.11
C PRO A 149 7.34 -7.43 0.55
N ASN A 150 7.39 -6.41 -0.31
CA ASN A 150 7.77 -5.04 -0.03
C ASN A 150 7.49 -4.20 -1.28
N ALA A 151 7.82 -2.91 -1.24
CA ALA A 151 7.79 -2.00 -2.38
C ALA A 151 6.45 -1.97 -3.19
N ASN A 152 5.31 -2.34 -2.59
CA ASN A 152 4.00 -2.29 -3.24
C ASN A 152 3.71 -0.91 -3.85
N HIS A 153 3.94 0.18 -3.11
CA HIS A 153 3.78 1.55 -3.61
C HIS A 153 4.71 1.88 -4.79
N ARG A 154 6.01 1.55 -4.69
CA ARG A 154 6.98 1.83 -5.77
C ARG A 154 6.63 1.03 -7.04
N THR A 155 6.23 -0.23 -6.86
CA THR A 155 5.82 -1.11 -7.96
C THR A 155 4.52 -0.65 -8.60
N ALA A 156 3.55 -0.16 -7.82
CA ALA A 156 2.33 0.44 -8.33
C ALA A 156 2.59 1.68 -9.19
N VAL A 157 3.50 2.56 -8.75
CA VAL A 157 3.93 3.73 -9.53
C VAL A 157 4.64 3.32 -10.84
N ALA A 158 5.45 2.27 -10.80
CA ALA A 158 6.08 1.76 -12.03
C ALA A 158 5.07 1.08 -12.97
N LEU A 159 4.09 0.34 -12.43
CA LEU A 159 3.02 -0.30 -13.20
C LEU A 159 2.12 0.73 -13.90
N LEU A 160 1.67 1.77 -13.18
CA LEU A 160 0.84 2.82 -13.78
C LEU A 160 1.61 3.59 -14.85
N GLN A 161 2.91 3.90 -14.63
CA GLN A 161 3.74 4.51 -15.66
C GLN A 161 3.86 3.60 -16.89
N PHE A 162 4.08 2.32 -16.66
CA PHE A 162 4.19 1.33 -17.73
C PHE A 162 2.89 1.23 -18.54
N TYR A 163 1.73 1.23 -17.88
CA TYR A 163 0.41 1.28 -18.50
C TYR A 163 0.22 2.54 -19.36
N LEU A 164 0.46 3.74 -18.80
CA LEU A 164 0.32 5.00 -19.54
C LEU A 164 1.27 5.05 -20.75
N ARG A 165 2.47 4.47 -20.65
CA ARG A 165 3.40 4.34 -21.78
C ARG A 165 2.94 3.42 -22.91
N ARG A 166 1.90 2.60 -22.68
CA ARG A 166 1.24 1.82 -23.75
C ARG A 166 0.21 2.64 -24.51
N ILE A 167 -0.17 3.79 -23.98
CA ILE A 167 -1.10 4.75 -24.59
C ILE A 167 -0.29 5.88 -25.26
N ASN A 168 0.65 6.48 -24.52
CA ASN A 168 1.58 7.49 -25.02
C ASN A 168 3.02 7.09 -24.69
N SER A 169 3.81 6.71 -25.69
CA SER A 169 5.17 6.17 -25.52
C SER A 169 6.14 7.13 -24.85
N ASP A 170 5.87 8.44 -24.97
CA ASP A 170 6.74 9.53 -24.53
C ASP A 170 6.48 9.90 -23.07
N PHE A 171 5.39 9.39 -22.48
CA PHE A 171 5.08 9.62 -21.08
C PHE A 171 6.19 9.08 -20.16
N SER A 172 6.58 9.90 -19.19
CA SER A 172 7.39 9.49 -18.06
C SER A 172 6.86 10.13 -16.79
N MET A 173 6.97 9.42 -15.67
CA MET A 173 6.74 10.06 -14.37
C MET A 173 7.79 11.17 -14.15
N PRO A 174 7.39 12.31 -13.57
CA PRO A 174 8.34 13.36 -13.18
C PRO A 174 9.39 12.84 -12.19
N GLU A 175 10.62 13.36 -12.30
CA GLU A 175 11.75 12.90 -11.49
C GLU A 175 11.64 13.37 -10.03
N THR A 176 11.96 12.50 -9.07
CA THR A 176 11.95 12.78 -7.63
C THR A 176 13.29 13.23 -7.04
N LYS A 177 14.34 13.37 -7.87
CA LYS A 177 15.72 13.56 -7.42
C LYS A 177 16.26 14.98 -7.60
N THR A 178 15.53 15.88 -8.24
CA THR A 178 16.02 17.24 -8.47
C THR A 178 15.92 18.03 -7.16
N GLU A 179 17.06 18.44 -6.58
CA GLU A 179 17.07 19.59 -5.67
C GLU A 179 16.52 20.76 -6.45
N ILE A 180 15.43 21.35 -5.98
CA ILE A 180 14.76 22.43 -6.68
C ILE A 180 15.06 23.73 -5.93
N GLU A 181 15.25 24.80 -6.71
CA GLU A 181 15.46 26.15 -6.19
C GLU A 181 14.36 26.54 -5.17
N PRO A 182 14.60 27.51 -4.27
CA PRO A 182 13.67 27.86 -3.19
C PRO A 182 12.24 28.20 -3.62
N ASP A 183 12.03 28.55 -4.89
CA ASP A 183 10.74 28.94 -5.49
C ASP A 183 10.09 27.82 -6.34
N THR A 184 10.58 26.59 -6.25
CA THR A 184 10.13 25.47 -7.09
C THR A 184 9.65 24.27 -6.28
N TYR A 185 8.56 23.66 -6.77
CA TYR A 185 7.69 22.70 -6.10
C TYR A 185 8.33 21.33 -5.84
N ASP A 186 8.56 20.93 -4.58
CA ASP A 186 9.15 19.63 -4.23
C ASP A 186 8.24 18.45 -4.63
N TRP A 187 8.58 17.81 -5.74
CA TRP A 187 7.88 16.63 -6.24
C TRP A 187 7.93 15.46 -5.25
N ARG A 188 9.03 15.31 -4.51
CA ARG A 188 9.16 14.27 -3.49
C ARG A 188 8.20 14.53 -2.34
N GLU A 189 8.06 15.78 -1.91
CA GLU A 189 7.07 16.19 -0.90
C GLU A 189 5.65 15.85 -1.37
N TRP A 190 5.29 16.24 -2.60
CA TRP A 190 3.98 15.95 -3.17
C TRP A 190 3.68 14.45 -3.28
N VAL A 191 4.58 13.64 -3.85
CA VAL A 191 4.38 12.18 -3.92
C VAL A 191 4.25 11.58 -2.52
N ASN A 192 5.01 12.09 -1.54
CA ASN A 192 4.94 11.62 -0.17
C ASN A 192 3.58 11.90 0.49
N GLU A 193 2.89 12.99 0.16
CA GLU A 193 1.53 13.25 0.64
C GLU A 193 0.57 12.11 0.25
N TYR A 194 0.57 11.72 -1.03
CA TYR A 194 -0.27 10.62 -1.55
C TYR A 194 0.13 9.27 -0.96
N ILE A 195 1.43 9.00 -0.86
CA ILE A 195 1.93 7.76 -0.24
C ILE A 195 1.52 7.71 1.24
N ASN A 196 1.61 8.82 1.96
CA ASN A 196 1.24 8.89 3.36
C ASN A 196 -0.27 8.70 3.52
N GLU A 197 -1.10 9.39 2.74
CA GLU A 197 -2.56 9.20 2.79
C GLU A 197 -2.98 7.78 2.42
N SER A 198 -2.35 7.19 1.39
CA SER A 198 -2.54 5.78 1.05
C SER A 198 -2.25 4.88 2.25
N LYS A 199 -1.14 5.10 2.98
CA LYS A 199 -0.82 4.35 4.21
C LYS A 199 -1.86 4.57 5.32
N ARG A 200 -2.42 5.79 5.46
CA ARG A 200 -3.48 6.09 6.44
C ARG A 200 -4.75 5.32 6.10
N LEU A 201 -5.25 5.47 4.87
CA LEU A 201 -6.45 4.76 4.38
C LEU A 201 -6.32 3.24 4.55
N LEU A 202 -5.19 2.65 4.16
CA LEU A 202 -4.93 1.21 4.36
C LEU A 202 -4.99 0.79 5.83
N THR A 203 -4.49 1.64 6.72
CA THR A 203 -4.41 1.35 8.15
C THR A 203 -5.79 1.48 8.80
N VAL A 204 -6.51 2.57 8.51
CA VAL A 204 -7.90 2.79 8.97
C VAL A 204 -8.83 1.71 8.43
N ARG A 205 -8.75 1.37 7.14
CA ARG A 205 -9.51 0.29 6.50
C ARG A 205 -9.44 -1.03 7.28
N ARG A 206 -8.25 -1.40 7.75
CA ARG A 206 -8.02 -2.68 8.46
C ARG A 206 -8.35 -2.61 9.95
N LYS A 207 -8.24 -1.43 10.56
CA LYS A 207 -8.28 -1.24 12.02
C LYS A 207 -9.41 -0.34 12.48
N ASN A 208 -10.43 -0.16 11.64
CA ASN A 208 -11.58 0.72 11.84
C ASN A 208 -12.17 0.64 13.26
N VAL A 209 -12.58 -0.56 13.67
CA VAL A 209 -13.21 -0.81 14.98
C VAL A 209 -12.22 -0.59 16.13
N LEU A 210 -10.96 -1.00 15.95
CA LEU A 210 -9.91 -0.75 16.95
C LEU A 210 -9.71 0.75 17.16
N PHE A 211 -9.75 1.54 16.09
CA PHE A 211 -9.57 2.99 16.15
C PHE A 211 -10.78 3.70 16.73
N LYS A 212 -11.99 3.15 16.51
CA LYS A 212 -13.20 3.59 17.22
C LYS A 212 -13.00 3.50 18.74
N HIS A 213 -12.52 2.36 19.24
CA HIS A 213 -12.27 2.18 20.68
C HIS A 213 -11.17 3.12 21.20
N LEU A 214 -10.08 3.30 20.45
CA LEU A 214 -9.06 4.28 20.82
C LEU A 214 -9.65 5.69 20.98
N ARG A 215 -10.53 6.09 20.04
CA ARG A 215 -11.22 7.38 20.10
C ARG A 215 -12.15 7.48 21.30
N GLU A 216 -12.89 6.41 21.62
CA GLU A 216 -13.74 6.32 22.82
C GLU A 216 -12.92 6.41 24.12
N PHE A 217 -11.66 5.98 24.13
CA PHE A 217 -10.75 6.10 25.28
C PHE A 217 -10.03 7.46 25.35
N GLY A 218 -10.33 8.38 24.44
CA GLY A 218 -9.78 9.75 24.43
C GLY A 218 -8.60 9.97 23.50
N ALA A 219 -8.26 9.01 22.63
CA ALA A 219 -7.25 9.23 21.59
C ALA A 219 -7.78 10.11 20.46
N THR A 220 -6.99 11.09 20.04
CA THR A 220 -7.27 11.95 18.89
C THR A 220 -6.32 11.68 17.74
N THR A 221 -5.08 11.26 18.03
CA THR A 221 -4.06 10.99 17.00
C THR A 221 -3.40 9.65 17.21
N LEU A 222 -3.06 8.99 16.10
CA LEU A 222 -2.36 7.71 16.08
C LEU A 222 -1.11 7.79 15.19
N GLU A 223 0.06 7.48 15.73
CA GLU A 223 1.32 7.49 14.97
C GLU A 223 1.66 6.11 14.39
N ARG A 224 1.86 6.05 13.07
CA ARG A 224 2.41 4.91 12.35
C ARG A 224 3.92 5.11 12.12
N LYS A 225 4.66 4.01 11.90
CA LYS A 225 6.09 4.05 11.53
C LYS A 225 6.38 5.10 10.43
N HIS A 226 7.53 5.75 10.54
CA HIS A 226 7.97 6.90 9.73
C HIS A 226 7.09 8.15 9.91
N GLU A 227 6.65 8.42 11.14
CA GLU A 227 5.95 9.67 11.52
C GLU A 227 4.65 9.90 10.73
N VAL A 228 4.03 8.84 10.22
CA VAL A 228 2.74 8.94 9.52
C VAL A 228 1.64 9.07 10.58
N MET A 229 1.22 10.30 10.81
CA MET A 229 0.15 10.66 11.75
C MET A 229 -1.23 10.41 11.15
N ILE A 230 -2.13 9.79 11.92
CA ILE A 230 -3.54 9.61 11.58
C ILE A 230 -4.36 10.39 12.61
N ASP A 231 -5.11 11.40 12.16
CA ASP A 231 -6.10 12.08 13.00
C ASP A 231 -7.40 11.27 13.01
N LEU A 232 -7.79 10.72 14.17
CA LEU A 232 -8.97 9.85 14.30
C LEU A 232 -10.30 10.59 14.10
N SER A 233 -10.29 11.93 14.06
CA SER A 233 -11.47 12.74 13.78
C SER A 233 -11.75 12.93 12.28
N GLU A 234 -10.75 12.74 11.42
CA GLU A 234 -10.87 12.87 9.97
C GLU A 234 -11.49 11.64 9.30
N TYR A 235 -11.60 10.53 10.04
CA TYR A 235 -12.06 9.24 9.53
C TYR A 235 -13.39 8.82 10.16
N GLU A 236 -14.26 8.23 9.34
CA GLU A 236 -15.43 7.52 9.83
C GLU A 236 -14.98 6.20 10.43
N LEU A 237 -15.26 5.98 11.71
CA LEU A 237 -14.80 4.82 12.47
C LEU A 237 -15.94 3.90 12.90
N ASP A 238 -17.18 4.36 12.79
CA ASP A 238 -18.38 3.62 13.17
C ASP A 238 -18.98 2.89 11.96
N MET A 239 -18.23 1.91 11.46
CA MET A 239 -18.64 1.02 10.38
C MET A 239 -18.33 -0.42 10.74
N TYR A 240 -19.13 -1.35 10.24
CA TYR A 240 -18.77 -2.75 10.31
C TYR A 240 -17.47 -3.00 9.51
N PRO A 241 -16.63 -3.98 9.89
CA PRO A 241 -15.37 -4.24 9.21
C PRO A 241 -15.50 -4.48 7.70
N HIS A 242 -16.61 -5.07 7.25
CA HIS A 242 -16.86 -5.31 5.82
C HIS A 242 -17.22 -4.02 5.06
N GLU A 243 -17.97 -3.11 5.68
CA GLU A 243 -18.28 -1.79 5.11
C GLU A 243 -17.02 -0.93 5.02
N ALA A 244 -16.22 -0.89 6.10
CA ALA A 244 -14.95 -0.17 6.11
C ALA A 244 -13.99 -0.68 5.03
N LYS A 245 -13.99 -2.00 4.75
CA LYS A 245 -13.20 -2.59 3.67
C LYS A 245 -13.57 -2.06 2.29
N VAL A 246 -14.84 -1.79 2.03
CA VAL A 246 -15.32 -1.26 0.75
C VAL A 246 -15.11 0.25 0.69
N PHE A 247 -15.64 0.98 1.68
CA PHE A 247 -15.60 2.44 1.74
C PHE A 247 -14.18 3.01 1.65
N TYR A 248 -13.23 2.45 2.40
CA TYR A 248 -11.84 2.92 2.33
C TYR A 248 -11.05 2.36 1.14
N ALA A 249 -11.52 1.30 0.48
CA ALA A 249 -10.95 0.88 -0.80
C ALA A 249 -11.35 1.86 -1.92
N GLU A 250 -12.60 2.32 -1.94
CA GLU A 250 -13.08 3.36 -2.87
C GLU A 250 -12.32 4.67 -2.67
N LYS A 251 -12.19 5.16 -1.43
CA LYS A 251 -11.36 6.35 -1.14
C LYS A 251 -9.91 6.19 -1.56
N HIS A 252 -9.35 4.99 -1.41
CA HIS A 252 -7.99 4.70 -1.83
C HIS A 252 -7.87 4.72 -3.36
N GLN A 253 -8.89 4.22 -4.07
CA GLN A 253 -8.96 4.32 -5.52
C GLN A 253 -9.01 5.77 -5.99
N ASP A 254 -9.89 6.59 -5.42
CA ASP A 254 -10.02 8.00 -5.77
C ASP A 254 -8.71 8.76 -5.54
N LEU A 255 -8.03 8.49 -4.42
CA LEU A 255 -6.70 9.05 -4.13
C LEU A 255 -5.68 8.76 -5.23
N TRP A 256 -5.65 7.53 -5.75
CA TRP A 256 -4.70 7.13 -6.79
C TRP A 256 -5.11 7.60 -8.18
N ILE A 257 -6.41 7.76 -8.48
CA ILE A 257 -6.85 8.40 -9.71
C ILE A 257 -6.40 9.86 -9.71
N GLU A 258 -6.68 10.60 -8.62
CA GLU A 258 -6.26 12.00 -8.46
C GLU A 258 -4.73 12.15 -8.55
N PHE A 259 -3.98 11.22 -7.93
CA PHE A 259 -2.53 11.18 -8.05
C PHE A 259 -2.09 11.10 -9.51
N VAL A 260 -2.67 10.18 -10.29
CA VAL A 260 -2.29 9.97 -11.69
C VAL A 260 -2.69 11.16 -12.56
N GLU A 261 -3.89 11.71 -12.39
CA GLU A 261 -4.32 12.93 -13.10
C GLU A 261 -3.32 14.08 -12.90
N LYS A 262 -2.99 14.36 -11.65
CA LYS A 262 -2.02 15.39 -11.31
C LYS A 262 -0.59 15.04 -11.76
N ALA A 263 -0.24 13.75 -11.87
CA ALA A 263 1.06 13.33 -12.39
C ALA A 263 1.15 13.58 -13.90
N VAL A 264 0.11 13.25 -14.68
CA VAL A 264 0.12 13.45 -16.13
C VAL A 264 0.08 14.92 -16.51
N GLU A 265 -0.67 15.75 -15.77
CA GLU A 265 -0.67 17.20 -15.93
C GLU A 265 0.73 17.80 -15.73
N ARG A 266 1.40 17.42 -14.63
CA ARG A 266 2.75 17.92 -14.33
C ARG A 266 3.83 17.37 -15.26
N ALA A 267 3.64 16.17 -15.81
CA ALA A 267 4.52 15.61 -16.82
C ALA A 267 4.37 16.27 -18.20
N GLY A 268 3.39 17.16 -18.39
CA GLY A 268 3.13 17.82 -19.67
C GLY A 268 2.28 16.98 -20.63
N PHE A 269 1.54 16.01 -20.11
CA PHE A 269 0.61 15.16 -20.86
C PHE A 269 -0.83 15.26 -20.32
N PRO A 270 -1.39 16.47 -20.12
CA PRO A 270 -2.73 16.63 -19.55
C PRO A 270 -3.81 15.95 -20.41
N GLU A 271 -3.59 15.75 -21.71
CA GLU A 271 -4.53 15.05 -22.59
C GLU A 271 -4.80 13.60 -22.17
N LEU A 272 -3.95 13.00 -21.34
CA LEU A 272 -4.18 11.65 -20.80
C LEU A 272 -5.36 11.60 -19.82
N THR A 273 -5.77 12.72 -19.21
CA THR A 273 -6.95 12.77 -18.35
C THR A 273 -8.25 12.58 -19.13
N ASP A 274 -8.27 12.97 -20.42
CA ASP A 274 -9.44 12.85 -21.30
C ASP A 274 -9.33 11.66 -22.28
N THR A 275 -8.14 11.09 -22.43
CA THR A 275 -7.91 9.94 -23.33
C THR A 275 -8.57 8.69 -22.76
N THR A 276 -9.34 7.96 -23.57
CA THR A 276 -9.92 6.68 -23.15
C THR A 276 -8.83 5.69 -22.76
N GLY A 277 -9.00 5.01 -21.62
CA GLY A 277 -8.11 3.93 -21.19
C GLY A 277 -8.14 2.74 -22.13
N ILE A 278 -7.04 1.99 -22.19
CA ILE A 278 -6.99 0.72 -22.91
C ILE A 278 -7.52 -0.41 -22.03
N SER A 279 -8.23 -1.37 -22.64
CA SER A 279 -8.75 -2.56 -21.97
C SER A 279 -7.64 -3.48 -21.46
N LYS A 280 -7.99 -4.42 -20.57
CA LYS A 280 -7.07 -5.48 -20.09
C LYS A 280 -6.42 -6.25 -21.24
N ALA A 281 -7.24 -6.69 -22.19
CA ALA A 281 -6.79 -7.47 -23.35
C ALA A 281 -5.86 -6.64 -24.26
N GLU A 282 -6.18 -5.36 -24.48
CA GLU A 282 -5.31 -4.47 -25.25
C GLU A 282 -4.00 -4.19 -24.53
N PHE A 283 -4.02 -4.02 -23.20
CA PHE A 283 -2.82 -3.84 -22.41
C PHE A 283 -1.92 -5.08 -22.48
N ALA A 284 -2.47 -6.28 -22.25
CA ALA A 284 -1.75 -7.55 -22.39
C ALA A 284 -1.17 -7.71 -23.80
N GLU A 285 -1.95 -7.40 -24.85
CA GLU A 285 -1.48 -7.48 -26.23
C GLU A 285 -0.32 -6.51 -26.52
N LYS A 286 -0.38 -5.29 -25.98
CA LYS A 286 0.72 -4.32 -26.10
C LYS A 286 1.96 -4.72 -25.30
N ILE A 287 1.82 -5.56 -24.28
CA ILE A 287 2.95 -6.18 -23.58
C ILE A 287 3.56 -7.28 -24.44
N ARG A 288 2.76 -8.19 -25.01
CA ARG A 288 3.24 -9.28 -25.88
C ARG A 288 4.05 -8.79 -27.09
N ARG A 289 3.81 -7.55 -27.55
CA ARG A 289 4.52 -6.93 -28.67
C ARG A 289 5.79 -6.15 -28.28
N LEU A 290 6.19 -6.19 -27.01
CA LEU A 290 7.45 -5.57 -26.55
C LEU A 290 8.68 -6.41 -26.84
N ASP A 291 8.49 -7.70 -27.08
CA ASP A 291 9.52 -8.64 -27.55
C ASP A 291 9.76 -8.51 -29.06
#